data_AF-A0A6B3F5U2-F1
#
_entry.id   AF-A0A6B3F5U2-F1
#
_cell.length_a   1.000
_cell.length_b   1.000
_cell.length_c   1.000
_cell.angle_alpha   90.00
_cell.angle_beta   90.00
_cell.angle_gamma   90.00
#
_symmetry.space_group_name_H-M   'P 1'
#
loop_
_entity.id
_entity.type
_entity.pdbx_description
1 polymer ?
#
loop_
_entity_poly.entity_id
_entity_poly.type
_entity_poly.pdbx_seq_one_letter_code
_entity_poly.pdbx_strand_id
1 'polypeptide(L)' 'WELVEGLDALPRGVAMHPCGVLLSDASLLSRTPVVPTSGESLPMAQFDKEDVEDLGLLKLDVLGVRMQSA' A
#
# COMPACT_ATOMS: atom_id res chain seq x y z
N TRP A 1 6.33 19.25 -26.22
CA TRP A 1 5.65 18.99 -24.94
C TRP A 1 4.81 17.72 -25.03
N GLU A 2 4.32 17.35 -26.22
CA GLU A 2 3.62 16.08 -26.53
C GLU A 2 4.17 14.83 -25.85
N LEU A 3 5.49 14.56 -25.89
CA LEU A 3 6.07 13.41 -25.19
C LEU A 3 5.90 13.48 -23.66
N VAL A 4 6.07 14.66 -23.07
CA VAL A 4 5.93 14.86 -21.62
C VAL A 4 4.47 14.73 -21.21
N GLU A 5 3.56 15.33 -21.97
CA GLU A 5 2.12 15.20 -21.75
C GLU A 5 1.64 13.76 -21.90
N GLY A 6 2.19 13.02 -22.87
CA GLY A 6 1.88 11.60 -23.06
C GLY A 6 2.39 10.67 -21.94
N LEU A 7 3.32 11.15 -21.11
CA LEU A 7 3.85 10.40 -19.96
C LEU A 7 3.26 10.86 -18.63
N ASP A 8 2.48 11.94 -18.61
CA ASP A 8 1.87 12.45 -17.39
C ASP A 8 0.88 11.43 -16.80
N ALA A 9 0.82 11.39 -15.46
CA ALA A 9 0.01 10.45 -14.66
C ALA A 9 0.27 8.94 -14.87
N LEU A 10 1.17 8.51 -15.77
CA LEU A 10 1.50 7.09 -15.91
C LEU A 10 2.17 6.54 -14.65
N PRO A 11 1.83 5.32 -14.21
CA PRO A 11 2.52 4.67 -13.11
C PRO A 11 4.02 4.52 -13.40
N ARG A 12 4.85 5.16 -12.58
CA ARG A 12 6.33 5.06 -12.68
C ARG A 12 6.91 3.86 -11.95
N GLY A 13 6.17 3.28 -11.01
CA GLY A 13 6.65 2.21 -10.12
C GLY A 13 5.76 2.04 -8.89
N VAL A 14 6.00 0.98 -8.14
CA VAL A 14 5.25 0.63 -6.93
C VAL A 14 5.97 1.15 -5.69
N ALA A 15 5.24 1.73 -4.75
CA ALA A 15 5.77 2.20 -3.48
C ALA A 15 4.84 1.76 -2.33
N MET A 16 5.44 1.42 -1.19
CA MET A 16 4.68 1.09 0.02
C MET A 16 3.94 2.32 0.53
N HIS A 17 2.65 2.15 0.86
CA HIS A 17 1.92 3.13 1.65
C HIS A 17 2.49 3.13 3.08
N PRO A 18 3.17 4.20 3.53
CA PRO A 18 4.03 4.17 4.71
C PRO A 18 3.27 3.98 6.04
N CYS A 19 1.95 4.15 6.03
CA CYS A 19 1.11 4.07 7.22
C CYS A 19 0.13 2.89 7.16
N GLY A 20 0.03 2.19 6.02
CA GLY A 20 -1.02 1.20 5.79
C GLY A 20 -0.68 -0.14 6.40
N VAL A 21 -1.59 -0.67 7.22
CA VAL A 21 -1.52 -2.03 7.77
C VAL A 21 -2.82 -2.75 7.43
N LEU A 22 -2.70 -3.92 6.79
CA LEU A 22 -3.83 -4.82 6.58
C LEU A 22 -3.92 -5.82 7.73
N LEU A 23 -5.13 -6.02 8.26
CA LEU A 23 -5.38 -6.96 9.34
C LEU A 23 -6.46 -7.97 8.92
N SER A 24 -6.16 -9.25 9.08
CA SER A 24 -7.12 -10.35 8.89
C SER A 24 -6.65 -11.56 9.69
N ASP A 25 -7.31 -12.71 9.49
CA ASP A 25 -6.85 -13.98 10.03
C ASP A 25 -5.62 -14.53 9.29
N ALA A 26 -5.16 -15.72 9.71
CA ALA A 26 -3.98 -16.39 9.19
C ALA A 26 -4.02 -16.68 7.67
N SER A 27 -5.19 -16.60 7.03
CA SER A 27 -5.34 -16.82 5.59
C SER A 27 -5.17 -15.54 4.75
N LEU A 28 -4.85 -14.38 5.33
CA LEU A 28 -4.64 -13.14 4.56
C LEU A 28 -3.72 -13.33 3.35
N LEU A 29 -2.55 -13.93 3.56
CA LEU A 29 -1.54 -14.11 2.51
C LEU A 29 -1.94 -15.14 1.46
N SER A 30 -2.93 -16.00 1.71
CA SER A 30 -3.42 -16.95 0.69
C SER A 30 -4.45 -16.33 -0.26
N ARG A 31 -5.01 -15.17 0.09
CA ARG A 31 -6.05 -14.48 -0.70
C ARG A 31 -5.69 -13.04 -1.11
N THR A 32 -4.59 -12.50 -0.59
CA THR A 32 -4.08 -11.19 -1.00
C THR A 32 -2.76 -11.34 -1.76
N PRO A 33 -2.66 -10.91 -3.03
CA PRO A 33 -1.41 -10.86 -3.75
C PRO A 33 -0.46 -9.87 -3.09
N VAL A 34 0.76 -10.33 -2.80
CA VAL A 34 1.80 -9.53 -2.13
C VAL A 34 3.12 -9.56 -2.89
N VAL A 35 3.91 -8.51 -2.71
CA VAL A 35 5.31 -8.43 -3.15
C VAL A 35 6.20 -8.09 -1.95
N PRO A 36 7.46 -8.54 -1.93
CA PRO A 36 8.38 -8.19 -0.85
C PRO A 36 8.71 -6.71 -0.89
N THR A 37 8.80 -6.10 0.29
CA THR A 37 9.22 -4.70 0.43
C THR A 37 10.73 -4.57 0.35
N SER A 38 11.19 -3.40 -0.10
CA SER A 38 12.61 -3.08 -0.08
C SER A 38 13.13 -3.04 1.36
N GLY A 39 14.23 -3.73 1.64
CA GLY A 39 14.84 -3.78 2.97
C GLY A 39 14.41 -5.00 3.77
N GLU A 40 13.27 -4.91 4.45
CA GLU A 40 12.84 -5.92 5.44
C GLU A 40 12.07 -7.12 4.84
N SER A 41 11.85 -7.15 3.52
CA SER A 41 11.13 -8.22 2.81
C SER A 41 9.74 -8.54 3.40
N LEU A 42 9.09 -7.53 3.98
CA LEU A 42 7.72 -7.67 4.48
C LEU A 42 6.76 -7.83 3.30
N PRO A 43 5.68 -8.62 3.44
CA PRO A 43 4.69 -8.76 2.38
C PRO A 43 3.85 -7.48 2.27
N MET A 44 3.94 -6.80 1.14
CA MET A 44 3.11 -5.63 0.81
C MET A 44 2.04 -6.02 -0.19
N ALA A 45 0.78 -5.73 0.12
CA ALA A 45 -0.33 -5.92 -0.80
C ALA A 45 -0.14 -5.13 -2.09
N GLN A 46 -0.53 -5.72 -3.22
CA GLN A 46 -0.44 -5.06 -4.53
C GLN A 46 -1.64 -4.14 -4.83
N PHE A 47 -2.66 -4.17 -3.98
CA PHE A 47 -3.82 -3.28 -4.04
C PHE A 47 -3.46 -1.90 -3.50
N ASP A 48 -4.05 -0.86 -4.06
CA ASP A 48 -3.93 0.50 -3.50
C ASP A 48 -4.85 0.68 -2.28
N LYS A 49 -4.94 1.91 -1.78
CA LYS A 49 -5.70 2.18 -0.54
C LYS A 49 -7.19 1.96 -0.76
N GLU A 50 -7.70 2.36 -1.91
CA GLU A 50 -9.11 2.34 -2.28
C GLU A 50 -9.55 0.90 -2.59
N ASP A 51 -8.76 0.17 -3.37
CA ASP A 51 -9.03 -1.23 -3.72
C ASP A 51 -9.16 -2.14 -2.49
N VAL A 52 -8.33 -1.92 -1.46
CA VAL A 52 -8.37 -2.69 -0.21
C VAL A 52 -9.72 -2.56 0.50
N GLU A 53 -10.29 -1.36 0.51
CA GLU A 53 -11.58 -1.08 1.15
C GLU A 53 -12.71 -1.74 0.35
N ASP A 54 -12.66 -1.66 -0.98
CA ASP A 54 -13.63 -2.29 -1.89
C ASP A 54 -13.62 -3.83 -1.79
N LEU A 55 -12.45 -4.42 -1.53
CA LEU A 55 -12.29 -5.87 -1.29
C LEU A 55 -12.78 -6.31 0.10
N GLY A 56 -13.25 -5.39 0.94
CA GLY A 56 -13.73 -5.67 2.29
C GLY A 56 -12.63 -6.06 3.27
N LEU A 57 -11.38 -5.69 2.99
CA LEU A 57 -10.26 -5.91 3.90
C LEU A 57 -10.23 -4.83 4.97
N LEU A 58 -9.91 -5.21 6.20
CA LEU A 58 -9.69 -4.25 7.27
C LEU A 58 -8.33 -3.58 7.11
N LYS A 59 -8.35 -2.27 6.90
CA LYS A 59 -7.19 -1.39 6.80
C LYS A 59 -7.07 -0.50 8.03
N LEU A 60 -5.87 -0.41 8.59
CA LEU A 60 -5.51 0.51 9.66
C LEU A 60 -4.40 1.45 9.15
N ASP A 61 -4.62 2.76 9.23
CA ASP A 61 -3.59 3.76 8.94
C ASP A 61 -2.91 4.19 10.24
N VAL A 62 -1.66 3.75 10.45
CA VAL A 62 -0.83 4.12 11.61
C VAL A 62 -0.06 5.39 11.30
N LEU A 63 -0.57 6.53 11.80
CA LEU A 63 -0.03 7.85 11.51
C LEU A 63 0.93 8.34 12.60
N GLY A 64 2.18 8.62 12.23
CA GLY A 64 3.17 9.26 13.09
C GLY A 64 2.98 10.77 13.17
N VAL A 65 2.07 11.24 14.03
CA VAL A 65 1.84 12.67 14.25
C VAL A 65 2.80 13.21 15.32
N ARG A 66 3.83 13.96 14.89
CA ARG A 66 4.89 14.49 15.79
C ARG A 66 4.36 15.27 16.99
N MET A 67 3.27 16.01 16.82
CA MET A 67 2.65 16.78 17.91
C MET A 67 2.00 15.90 18.99
N GLN A 68 1.61 14.68 18.63
CA GLN A 68 0.95 13.70 19.51
C GLN A 68 1.92 12.63 20.01
N SER A 69 3.23 12.83 19.78
CA SER A 69 4.28 11.94 20.27
C SER A 69 4.60 12.34 21.72
N ALA A 70 4.71 11.35 22.61
CA ALA A 70 5.06 11.55 24.01
C ALA A 70 6.52 11.98 24.20
#